data_AF-A0ABD5P463-F1
#
_entry.id   AF-A0ABD5P463-F1
#
_cell.length_a   1.000
_cell.length_b   1.000
_cell.length_c   1.000
_cell.angle_alpha   90.00
_cell.angle_beta   90.00
_cell.angle_gamma   90.00
#
_symmetry.space_group_name_H-M   'P 1'
#
loop_
_entity.id
_entity.type
_entity.pdbx_description
1 polymer ?
#
loop_
_entity_poly.entity_id
_entity_poly.type
_entity_poly.pdbx_seq_one_letter_code
_entity_poly.pdbx_strand_id
1 'polypeptide(L)'
;MGLRTSTRARSNRTPHHQARRSNLEKDKRMPSFESHVRYATAAYLGLALAAVLGTALGAPAAILTGVVVGYPATIAGAGFPDVDHPSSKPYLFAKIWLPRTFAAVTGTVLVAERTLVIELIELLPVPGRAAFIAGAVCTVAVAAVYRLTTRMIPVLRPSHRTVTHSITVGLGLAAVLGTVVTTVGRALESGGAFEIGLVVGTCFVVGVASHLLVDDELPLIQVDNLTDEE
;
A
#
# COMPACT_ATOMS: atom_id res chain seq x y z
N MET A 1 14.90 -62.82 47.89
CA MET A 1 13.93 -61.83 48.39
C MET A 1 14.59 -60.46 48.38
N GLY A 2 14.20 -59.58 47.44
CA GLY A 2 14.78 -58.25 47.29
C GLY A 2 13.82 -57.37 46.50
N LEU A 3 12.84 -56.78 47.20
CA LEU A 3 11.83 -55.89 46.62
C LEU A 3 12.43 -54.47 46.52
N ARG A 4 12.86 -54.07 45.32
CA ARG A 4 13.20 -52.68 45.00
C ARG A 4 11.94 -51.95 44.56
N THR A 5 11.35 -51.17 45.47
CA THR A 5 10.29 -50.20 45.17
C THR A 5 10.90 -48.95 44.55
N SER A 6 10.70 -48.78 43.24
CA SER A 6 11.06 -47.58 42.47
C SER A 6 10.01 -46.49 42.69
N THR A 7 10.32 -45.53 43.56
CA THR A 7 9.48 -44.35 43.82
C THR A 7 9.69 -43.33 42.70
N ARG A 8 8.80 -43.31 41.71
CA ARG A 8 8.85 -42.41 40.56
C ARG A 8 8.40 -41.00 41.01
N ALA A 9 9.35 -40.10 41.23
CA ALA A 9 9.08 -38.69 41.54
C ALA A 9 8.37 -38.01 40.35
N ARG A 10 7.06 -37.77 40.51
CA ARG A 10 6.25 -36.97 39.57
C ARG A 10 6.64 -35.50 39.74
N SER A 11 7.42 -34.99 38.78
CA SER A 11 7.76 -33.58 38.66
C SER A 11 6.48 -32.75 38.44
N ASN A 12 6.02 -32.07 39.51
CA ASN A 12 5.02 -31.00 39.43
C ASN A 12 5.62 -29.81 38.67
N ARG A 13 5.64 -29.86 37.35
CA ARG A 13 5.87 -28.67 36.52
C ARG A 13 4.65 -27.78 36.66
N THR A 14 4.87 -26.58 37.20
CA THR A 14 3.83 -25.58 37.45
C THR A 14 3.16 -25.16 36.12
N PRO A 15 1.83 -24.99 36.10
CA PRO A 15 1.06 -24.65 34.89
C PRO A 15 1.52 -23.35 34.21
N HIS A 16 2.20 -22.45 34.93
CA HIS A 16 2.78 -21.23 34.38
C HIS A 16 3.86 -21.47 33.31
N HIS A 17 4.59 -22.59 33.34
CA HIS A 17 5.61 -22.86 32.32
C HIS A 17 5.03 -23.37 30.99
N GLN A 18 3.84 -23.98 30.99
CA GLN A 18 3.16 -24.42 29.77
C GLN A 18 2.51 -23.25 29.03
N ALA A 19 1.82 -22.35 29.74
CA ALA A 19 1.23 -21.14 29.13
C ALA A 19 2.29 -20.21 28.50
N ARG A 20 3.50 -20.15 29.10
CA ARG A 20 4.60 -19.36 28.55
C ARG A 20 5.20 -19.97 27.27
N ARG A 21 5.18 -21.31 27.12
CA ARG A 21 5.65 -22.00 25.91
C ARG A 21 4.64 -21.92 24.76
N SER A 22 3.34 -22.06 25.03
CA SER A 22 2.32 -21.90 23.99
C SER A 22 2.28 -20.49 23.41
N ASN A 23 2.53 -19.46 24.23
CA ASN A 23 2.61 -18.08 23.76
C ASN A 23 3.87 -17.82 22.92
N LEU A 24 5.01 -18.45 23.25
CA LEU A 24 6.23 -18.37 22.44
C LEU A 24 6.11 -19.10 21.09
N GLU A 25 5.34 -20.18 21.01
CA GLU A 25 5.05 -20.87 19.73
C GLU A 25 4.00 -20.15 18.88
N LYS A 26 3.14 -19.33 19.51
CA LYS A 26 2.14 -18.50 18.82
C LYS A 26 2.74 -17.18 18.32
N ASP A 27 3.62 -16.54 19.10
CA ASP A 27 4.40 -15.37 18.66
C ASP A 27 5.37 -15.69 17.51
N LYS A 28 5.70 -16.97 17.31
CA LYS A 28 6.50 -17.42 16.16
C LYS A 28 5.74 -17.43 14.83
N ARG A 29 4.45 -17.08 14.81
CA ARG A 29 3.56 -17.23 13.64
C ARG A 29 2.99 -15.95 13.07
N MET A 30 3.25 -14.77 13.65
CA MET A 30 2.90 -13.54 12.95
C MET A 30 3.91 -13.32 11.81
N PRO A 31 3.48 -13.28 10.55
CA PRO A 31 4.37 -13.02 9.43
C PRO A 31 5.09 -11.70 9.66
N SER A 32 6.41 -11.69 9.44
CA SER A 32 7.15 -10.44 9.50
C SER A 32 6.85 -9.59 8.26
N PHE A 33 7.03 -8.28 8.35
CA PHE A 33 6.96 -7.37 7.19
C PHE A 33 7.81 -7.87 6.00
N GLU A 34 8.95 -8.51 6.28
CA GLU A 34 9.80 -9.12 5.24
C GLU A 34 9.11 -10.29 4.53
N SER A 35 8.29 -11.06 5.25
CA SER A 35 7.44 -12.10 4.66
C SER A 35 6.43 -11.49 3.71
N HIS A 36 5.65 -10.49 4.14
CA HIS A 36 4.66 -9.81 3.29
C HIS A 36 5.30 -9.25 2.02
N VAL A 37 6.45 -8.59 2.13
CA VAL A 37 7.21 -8.07 0.98
C VAL A 37 7.66 -9.20 0.04
N ARG A 38 8.12 -10.34 0.55
CA ARG A 38 8.54 -11.48 -0.30
C ARG A 38 7.36 -12.05 -1.09
N TYR A 39 6.21 -12.26 -0.46
CA TYR A 39 5.01 -12.75 -1.15
C TYR A 39 4.48 -11.74 -2.17
N ALA A 40 4.49 -10.46 -1.83
CA ALA A 40 4.13 -9.38 -2.76
C ALA A 40 5.05 -9.34 -3.99
N THR A 41 6.37 -9.47 -3.78
CA THR A 41 7.34 -9.53 -4.87
C THR A 41 7.11 -10.76 -5.75
N ALA A 42 6.84 -11.93 -5.17
CA ALA A 42 6.53 -13.13 -5.95
C ALA A 42 5.26 -12.95 -6.79
N ALA A 43 4.19 -12.38 -6.21
CA ALA A 43 2.96 -12.08 -6.93
C ALA A 43 3.17 -11.05 -8.05
N TYR A 44 3.97 -10.00 -7.78
CA TYR A 44 4.36 -9.01 -8.78
C TYR A 44 5.13 -9.63 -9.95
N LEU A 45 6.06 -10.57 -9.70
CA LEU A 45 6.79 -11.25 -10.77
C LEU A 45 5.85 -12.05 -11.69
N GLY A 46 4.81 -12.66 -11.12
CA GLY A 46 3.74 -13.28 -11.89
C GLY A 46 2.99 -12.28 -12.79
N LEU A 47 2.62 -11.12 -12.23
CA LEU A 47 1.99 -10.03 -13.00
C LEU A 47 2.91 -9.48 -14.10
N ALA A 48 4.20 -9.30 -13.80
CA ALA A 48 5.20 -8.82 -14.75
C ALA A 48 5.38 -9.81 -15.92
N LEU A 49 5.44 -11.11 -15.64
CA LEU A 49 5.48 -12.14 -16.67
C LEU A 49 4.23 -12.10 -17.55
N ALA A 50 3.05 -12.00 -16.93
CA ALA A 50 1.78 -11.88 -17.67
C ALA A 50 1.76 -10.64 -18.57
N ALA A 51 2.28 -9.51 -18.10
CA ALA A 51 2.41 -8.29 -18.89
C ALA A 51 3.37 -8.46 -20.09
N VAL A 52 4.53 -9.09 -19.88
CA VAL A 52 5.49 -9.40 -20.96
C VAL A 52 4.84 -10.27 -22.04
N LEU A 53 4.13 -11.33 -21.64
CA LEU A 53 3.40 -12.19 -22.56
C LEU A 53 2.27 -11.42 -23.27
N GLY A 54 1.52 -10.59 -22.55
CA GLY A 54 0.46 -9.75 -23.12
C GLY A 54 1.00 -8.80 -24.19
N THR A 55 2.10 -8.11 -23.92
CA THR A 55 2.76 -7.23 -24.91
C THR A 55 3.30 -8.02 -26.10
N ALA A 56 3.85 -9.22 -25.90
CA ALA A 56 4.26 -10.10 -27.00
C ALA A 56 3.08 -10.53 -27.89
N LEU A 57 1.87 -10.57 -27.34
CA LEU A 57 0.62 -10.85 -28.06
C LEU A 57 -0.07 -9.59 -28.62
N GLY A 58 0.58 -8.42 -28.56
CA GLY A 58 0.10 -7.17 -29.16
C GLY A 58 -0.54 -6.18 -28.18
N ALA A 59 -0.50 -6.41 -26.87
CA ALA A 59 -0.95 -5.41 -25.90
C ALA A 59 -0.03 -4.16 -25.91
N PRO A 60 -0.55 -2.97 -25.56
CA PRO A 60 0.24 -1.73 -25.60
C PRO A 60 1.54 -1.80 -24.79
N ALA A 61 2.64 -1.30 -25.35
CA ALA A 61 3.94 -1.28 -24.67
C ALA A 61 3.94 -0.46 -23.36
N ALA A 62 3.02 0.50 -23.23
CA ALA A 62 2.79 1.26 -22.00
C ALA A 62 2.50 0.38 -20.78
N ILE A 63 2.00 -0.84 -20.97
CA ILE A 63 1.79 -1.82 -19.89
C ILE A 63 3.12 -2.19 -19.23
N LEU A 64 4.21 -2.36 -19.99
CA LEU A 64 5.53 -2.68 -19.45
C LEU A 64 6.09 -1.53 -18.61
N THR A 65 5.90 -0.29 -19.07
CA THR A 65 6.22 0.91 -18.29
C THR A 65 5.39 0.93 -17.00
N GLY A 66 4.10 0.65 -17.09
CA GLY A 66 3.20 0.53 -15.94
C GLY A 66 3.67 -0.51 -14.92
N VAL A 67 4.18 -1.66 -15.37
CA VAL A 67 4.73 -2.70 -14.50
C VAL A 67 5.96 -2.19 -13.76
N VAL A 68 6.94 -1.63 -14.47
CA VAL A 68 8.17 -1.08 -13.86
C VAL A 68 7.85 -0.02 -12.79
N VAL A 69 6.95 0.91 -13.11
CA VAL A 69 6.49 1.95 -12.17
C VAL A 69 5.60 1.37 -11.06
N GLY A 70 4.91 0.27 -11.33
CA GLY A 70 4.00 -0.41 -10.43
C GLY A 70 4.69 -1.25 -9.36
N TYR A 71 5.99 -1.60 -9.51
CA TYR A 71 6.70 -2.35 -8.47
C TYR A 71 6.70 -1.62 -7.10
N PRO A 72 7.11 -0.34 -6.99
CA PRO A 72 6.94 0.43 -5.76
C PRO A 72 5.50 0.43 -5.22
N ALA A 73 4.50 0.49 -6.11
CA ALA A 73 3.10 0.45 -5.70
C ALA A 73 2.70 -0.91 -5.12
N THR A 74 3.27 -2.01 -5.63
CA THR A 74 3.07 -3.35 -5.05
C THR A 74 3.63 -3.42 -3.63
N ILE A 75 4.84 -2.90 -3.40
CA ILE A 75 5.43 -2.86 -2.06
C ILE A 75 4.63 -1.95 -1.13
N ALA A 76 4.15 -0.81 -1.63
CA ALA A 76 3.27 0.08 -0.87
C ALA A 76 1.94 -0.59 -0.50
N GLY A 77 1.33 -1.33 -1.43
CA GLY A 77 0.11 -2.10 -1.18
C GLY A 77 0.34 -3.22 -0.16
N ALA A 78 1.47 -3.92 -0.24
CA ALA A 78 1.84 -4.96 0.73
C ALA A 78 2.15 -4.42 2.13
N GLY A 79 2.59 -3.17 2.24
CA GLY A 79 2.80 -2.50 3.53
C GLY A 79 1.59 -1.72 4.02
N PHE A 80 0.54 -1.54 3.20
CA PHE A 80 -0.60 -0.69 3.52
C PHE A 80 -1.38 -1.19 4.75
N PRO A 81 -1.71 -2.48 4.89
CA PRO A 81 -2.45 -2.98 6.05
C PRO A 81 -1.74 -2.69 7.38
N ASP A 82 -0.40 -2.76 7.39
CA ASP A 82 0.48 -2.49 8.55
C ASP A 82 0.54 -1.01 8.97
N VAL A 83 -0.02 -0.07 8.20
CA VAL A 83 0.03 1.38 8.53
C VAL A 83 -0.79 1.71 9.78
N ASP A 84 -1.68 0.82 10.20
CA ASP A 84 -2.49 0.94 11.41
C ASP A 84 -1.64 1.01 12.71
N HIS A 85 -0.46 0.37 12.72
CA HIS A 85 0.37 0.28 13.91
C HIS A 85 1.39 1.43 14.00
N PRO A 86 1.38 2.27 15.06
CA PRO A 86 2.21 3.49 15.15
C PRO A 86 3.73 3.27 15.09
N SER A 87 4.19 2.07 15.47
CA SER A 87 5.61 1.72 15.43
C SER A 87 5.96 0.81 14.26
N SER A 88 5.04 0.54 13.33
CA SER A 88 5.36 -0.23 12.14
C SER A 88 6.25 0.56 11.20
N LYS A 89 7.14 -0.13 10.48
CA LYS A 89 7.97 0.51 9.45
C LYS A 89 7.10 1.18 8.38
N PRO A 90 6.01 0.56 7.87
CA PRO A 90 5.13 1.22 6.90
C PRO A 90 4.52 2.53 7.40
N TYR A 91 4.04 2.60 8.64
CA TYR A 91 3.53 3.84 9.20
C TYR A 91 4.61 4.93 9.28
N LEU A 92 5.81 4.58 9.75
CA LEU A 92 6.91 5.55 9.85
C LEU A 92 7.34 6.07 8.47
N PHE A 93 7.40 5.20 7.46
CA PHE A 93 7.67 5.61 6.09
C PHE A 93 6.54 6.46 5.52
N ALA A 94 5.28 6.08 5.72
CA ALA A 94 4.11 6.84 5.28
C ALA A 94 4.13 8.27 5.84
N LYS A 95 4.42 8.42 7.15
CA LYS A 95 4.52 9.72 7.83
C LYS A 95 5.57 10.64 7.20
N ILE A 96 6.65 10.08 6.67
CA ILE A 96 7.76 10.85 6.07
C ILE A 96 7.50 11.12 4.59
N TRP A 97 7.11 10.10 3.84
CA TRP A 97 7.09 10.13 2.39
C TRP A 97 5.76 10.58 1.80
N LEU A 98 4.60 10.21 2.38
CA LEU A 98 3.30 10.61 1.81
C LEU A 98 3.12 12.13 1.71
N PRO A 99 3.48 12.96 2.72
CA PRO A 99 3.37 14.41 2.57
C PRO A 99 4.22 14.97 1.44
N ARG A 100 5.42 14.40 1.23
CA ARG A 100 6.33 14.79 0.16
C ARG A 100 5.79 14.38 -1.20
N THR A 101 5.29 13.15 -1.32
CA THR A 101 4.71 12.64 -2.56
C THR A 101 3.48 13.42 -2.97
N PHE A 102 2.53 13.69 -2.06
CA PHE A 102 1.35 14.49 -2.41
C PHE A 102 1.73 15.93 -2.78
N ALA A 103 2.63 16.56 -2.03
CA ALA A 103 3.10 17.91 -2.37
C ALA A 103 3.80 17.95 -3.75
N ALA A 104 4.61 16.94 -4.06
CA ALA A 104 5.28 16.82 -5.36
C ALA A 104 4.26 16.63 -6.49
N VAL A 105 3.30 15.71 -6.34
CA VAL A 105 2.23 15.49 -7.33
C VAL A 105 1.43 16.76 -7.56
N THR A 106 0.99 17.45 -6.49
CA THR A 106 0.28 18.74 -6.61
C THR A 106 1.14 19.76 -7.36
N GLY A 107 2.42 19.88 -7.03
CA GLY A 107 3.34 20.79 -7.71
C GLY A 107 3.48 20.48 -9.20
N THR A 108 3.68 19.20 -9.56
CA THR A 108 3.79 18.75 -10.95
C THR A 108 2.53 19.07 -11.74
N VAL A 109 1.35 18.78 -11.20
CA VAL A 109 0.07 19.08 -11.86
C VAL A 109 -0.12 20.58 -12.04
N LEU A 110 0.15 21.39 -11.02
CA LEU A 110 0.02 22.85 -11.11
C LEU A 110 0.99 23.49 -12.11
N VAL A 111 2.20 22.93 -12.25
CA VAL A 111 3.19 23.42 -13.24
C VAL A 111 2.83 23.02 -14.66
N ALA A 112 2.29 21.82 -14.84
CA ALA A 112 1.77 21.36 -16.12
C ALA A 112 0.58 22.23 -16.56
N GLU A 113 -0.34 22.50 -15.65
CA GLU A 113 -1.55 23.32 -15.89
C GLU A 113 -1.32 24.82 -15.67
N ARG A 114 -0.07 25.29 -15.76
CA ARG A 114 0.29 26.69 -15.41
C ARG A 114 -0.51 27.72 -16.20
N THR A 115 -0.85 27.45 -17.46
CA THR A 115 -1.61 28.37 -18.31
C THR A 115 -3.01 28.58 -17.75
N LEU A 116 -3.71 27.49 -17.41
CA LEU A 116 -5.04 27.55 -16.79
C LEU A 116 -5.02 28.28 -15.44
N VAL A 117 -3.98 28.06 -14.62
CA VAL A 117 -3.85 28.77 -13.34
C VAL A 117 -3.67 30.28 -13.57
N ILE A 118 -2.86 30.68 -14.55
CA ILE A 118 -2.66 32.11 -14.88
C ILE A 118 -3.97 32.73 -15.36
N GLU A 119 -4.65 32.08 -16.31
CA GLU A 119 -5.93 32.54 -16.84
C GLU A 119 -6.98 32.70 -15.73
N LEU A 120 -7.05 31.75 -14.79
CA LEU A 120 -7.97 31.84 -13.65
C LEU A 120 -7.66 33.06 -12.75
N ILE A 121 -6.38 33.38 -12.56
CA ILE A 121 -5.97 34.56 -11.78
C ILE A 121 -6.27 35.86 -12.53
N GLU A 122 -6.19 35.89 -13.86
CA GLU A 122 -6.55 37.06 -14.68
C GLU A 122 -8.03 37.43 -14.56
N LEU A 123 -8.90 36.48 -14.21
CA LEU A 123 -10.32 36.74 -13.93
C LEU A 123 -10.56 37.43 -12.58
N LEU A 124 -9.56 37.49 -11.70
CA LEU A 124 -9.69 38.09 -10.38
C LEU A 124 -9.30 39.57 -10.42
N PRO A 125 -10.02 40.46 -9.70
CA PRO A 125 -9.72 41.89 -9.65
C PRO A 125 -8.55 42.19 -8.69
N VAL A 126 -7.41 41.50 -8.87
CA VAL A 126 -6.21 41.66 -8.05
C VAL A 126 -5.15 42.48 -8.80
N PRO A 127 -4.56 43.51 -8.14
CA PRO A 127 -3.49 44.28 -8.77
C PRO A 127 -2.21 43.44 -8.86
N GLY A 128 -1.54 43.45 -10.01
CA GLY A 128 -0.23 42.83 -10.21
C GLY A 128 -0.12 42.00 -11.49
N ARG A 129 1.03 41.33 -11.66
CA ARG A 129 1.25 40.40 -12.78
C ARG A 129 0.63 39.05 -12.43
N ALA A 130 -0.37 38.62 -13.19
CA ALA A 130 -1.10 37.36 -12.96
C ALA A 130 -0.16 36.15 -12.84
N ALA A 131 0.88 36.06 -13.68
CA ALA A 131 1.88 34.99 -13.60
C ALA A 131 2.61 34.92 -12.25
N PHE A 132 2.94 36.07 -11.64
CA PHE A 132 3.58 36.10 -10.32
C PHE A 132 2.62 35.63 -9.23
N ILE A 133 1.37 36.11 -9.28
CA ILE A 133 0.32 35.73 -8.32
C ILE A 133 0.01 34.23 -8.44
N ALA A 134 -0.11 33.70 -9.66
CA ALA A 134 -0.28 32.27 -9.92
C ALA A 134 0.85 31.43 -9.30
N GLY A 135 2.11 31.84 -9.49
CA GLY A 135 3.26 31.18 -8.85
C GLY A 135 3.19 31.18 -7.32
N ALA A 136 2.78 32.30 -6.71
CA ALA A 136 2.58 32.41 -5.27
C ALA A 136 1.46 31.48 -4.78
N VAL A 137 0.31 31.46 -5.48
CA VAL A 137 -0.83 30.58 -5.16
C VAL A 137 -0.42 29.11 -5.25
N CYS A 138 0.26 28.70 -6.32
CA CYS A 138 0.75 27.33 -6.47
C CYS A 138 1.70 26.93 -5.33
N THR A 139 2.62 27.82 -4.94
CA THR A 139 3.55 27.57 -3.83
C THR A 139 2.80 27.39 -2.51
N VAL A 140 1.81 28.24 -2.23
CA VAL A 140 0.96 28.13 -1.04
C VAL A 140 0.16 26.84 -1.06
N ALA A 141 -0.42 26.45 -2.20
CA ALA A 141 -1.18 25.21 -2.35
C ALA A 141 -0.31 23.97 -2.07
N VAL A 142 0.89 23.90 -2.64
CA VAL A 142 1.85 22.80 -2.39
C VAL A 142 2.24 22.73 -0.92
N ALA A 143 2.58 23.87 -0.30
CA ALA A 143 2.91 23.94 1.11
C ALA A 143 1.72 23.54 2.02
N ALA A 144 0.50 23.93 1.63
CA ALA A 144 -0.73 23.56 2.33
C ALA A 144 -0.98 22.05 2.24
N VAL A 145 -0.85 21.42 1.06
CA VAL A 145 -0.97 19.97 0.89
C VAL A 145 0.04 19.21 1.75
N TYR A 146 1.31 19.64 1.74
CA TYR A 146 2.34 19.05 2.60
C TYR A 146 1.96 19.11 4.09
N ARG A 147 1.59 20.31 4.58
CA ARG A 147 1.24 20.52 5.99
C ARG A 147 -0.02 19.78 6.39
N LEU A 148 -1.05 19.80 5.54
CA LEU A 148 -2.32 19.12 5.78
C LEU A 148 -2.10 17.62 5.85
N THR A 149 -1.40 17.03 4.88
CA THR A 149 -1.09 15.60 4.88
C THR A 149 -0.33 15.19 6.14
N THR A 150 0.72 15.95 6.50
CA THR A 150 1.52 15.68 7.71
C THR A 150 0.68 15.65 8.98
N ARG A 151 -0.32 16.55 9.09
CA ARG A 151 -1.23 16.62 10.22
C ARG A 151 -2.33 15.56 10.18
N MET A 152 -2.75 15.14 9.00
CA MET A 152 -3.85 14.19 8.82
C MET A 152 -3.43 12.74 9.03
N ILE A 153 -2.17 12.36 8.74
CA ILE A 153 -1.71 10.97 8.92
C ILE A 153 -1.98 10.42 10.34
N PRO A 154 -1.64 11.13 11.44
CA PRO A 154 -1.96 10.64 12.79
C PRO A 154 -3.45 10.59 13.11
N VAL A 155 -4.26 11.46 12.48
CA VAL A 155 -5.70 11.61 12.75
C VAL A 155 -6.53 10.57 11.98
N LEU A 156 -6.14 10.30 10.73
CA LEU A 156 -6.80 9.33 9.86
C LEU A 156 -6.37 7.89 10.14
N ARG A 157 -5.39 7.68 11.03
CA ARG A 157 -4.97 6.35 11.44
C ARG A 157 -6.13 5.65 12.15
N PRO A 158 -6.64 4.51 11.65
CA PRO A 158 -7.69 3.78 12.33
C PRO A 158 -7.19 3.28 13.69
N SER A 159 -8.09 3.23 14.68
CA SER A 159 -7.77 2.75 16.03
C SER A 159 -7.70 1.23 16.12
N HIS A 160 -8.22 0.53 15.10
CA HIS A 160 -8.32 -0.91 15.03
C HIS A 160 -7.87 -1.40 13.65
N ARG A 161 -7.33 -2.62 13.60
CA ARG A 161 -6.77 -3.27 12.40
C ARG A 161 -7.74 -3.48 11.23
N THR A 162 -8.99 -3.04 11.35
CA THR A 162 -10.07 -3.50 10.48
C THR A 162 -10.19 -2.75 9.16
N VAL A 163 -9.77 -1.49 9.08
CA VAL A 163 -10.01 -0.66 7.89
C VAL A 163 -8.94 -0.92 6.82
N THR A 164 -7.67 -0.96 7.22
CA THR A 164 -6.54 -1.14 6.30
C THR A 164 -6.41 -2.58 5.82
N HIS A 165 -6.97 -3.55 6.56
CA HIS A 165 -7.12 -4.95 6.16
C HIS A 165 -8.36 -5.24 5.30
N SER A 166 -9.09 -4.20 4.84
CA SER A 166 -10.21 -4.38 3.92
C SER A 166 -9.76 -4.33 2.45
N ILE A 167 -10.03 -5.39 1.69
CA ILE A 167 -9.76 -5.41 0.24
C ILE A 167 -10.50 -4.30 -0.50
N THR A 168 -11.70 -3.93 -0.05
CA THR A 168 -12.49 -2.84 -0.64
C THR A 168 -11.81 -1.48 -0.46
N VAL A 169 -11.21 -1.25 0.72
CA VAL A 169 -10.41 -0.04 0.96
C VAL A 169 -9.15 -0.07 0.08
N GLY A 170 -8.48 -1.22 -0.04
CA GLY A 170 -7.35 -1.42 -0.95
C GLY A 170 -7.69 -1.08 -2.41
N LEU A 171 -8.85 -1.53 -2.90
CA LEU A 171 -9.36 -1.20 -4.25
C LEU A 171 -9.63 0.29 -4.42
N GLY A 172 -10.25 0.93 -3.41
CA GLY A 172 -10.49 2.37 -3.42
C GLY A 172 -9.19 3.17 -3.53
N LEU A 173 -8.17 2.80 -2.74
CA LEU A 173 -6.85 3.44 -2.80
C LEU A 173 -6.12 3.14 -4.12
N ALA A 174 -6.25 1.95 -4.66
CA ALA A 174 -5.70 1.60 -5.97
C ALA A 174 -6.30 2.47 -7.08
N ALA A 175 -7.61 2.73 -7.04
CA ALA A 175 -8.28 3.62 -8.00
C ALA A 175 -7.79 5.07 -7.89
N VAL A 176 -7.61 5.56 -6.65
CA VAL A 176 -7.03 6.89 -6.40
C VAL A 176 -5.60 6.96 -6.93
N LEU A 177 -4.76 5.96 -6.61
CA LEU A 177 -3.37 5.90 -7.06
C LEU A 177 -3.28 5.84 -8.60
N GLY A 178 -4.08 5.00 -9.24
CA GLY A 178 -4.15 4.91 -10.70
C GLY A 178 -4.58 6.22 -11.34
N THR A 179 -5.59 6.89 -10.77
CA THR A 179 -6.04 8.21 -11.23
C THR A 179 -4.93 9.25 -11.11
N VAL A 180 -4.21 9.28 -9.99
CA VAL A 180 -3.06 10.19 -9.79
C VAL A 180 -1.99 9.94 -10.85
N VAL A 181 -1.61 8.68 -11.09
CA VAL A 181 -0.61 8.33 -12.10
C VAL A 181 -1.08 8.71 -13.50
N THR A 182 -2.35 8.48 -13.84
CA THR A 182 -2.91 8.90 -15.12
C THR A 182 -2.92 10.42 -15.27
N THR A 183 -3.31 11.17 -14.24
CA THR A 183 -3.30 12.64 -14.26
C THR A 183 -1.89 13.18 -14.43
N VAL A 184 -0.91 12.66 -13.67
CA VAL A 184 0.50 13.06 -13.81
C VAL A 184 1.03 12.67 -15.19
N GLY A 185 0.73 11.47 -15.68
CA GLY A 185 1.15 11.02 -17.00
C GLY A 185 0.58 11.89 -18.12
N ARG A 186 -0.70 12.29 -18.04
CA ARG A 186 -1.33 13.22 -18.99
C ARG A 186 -0.73 14.62 -18.93
N ALA A 187 -0.49 15.13 -17.72
CA ALA A 187 0.19 16.40 -17.48
C ALA A 187 1.62 16.43 -18.06
N LEU A 188 2.25 15.26 -18.20
CA LEU A 188 3.59 15.08 -18.81
C LEU A 188 3.52 14.61 -20.27
N GLU A 189 2.33 14.61 -20.89
CA GLU A 189 2.10 14.17 -22.28
C GLU A 189 2.60 12.73 -22.56
N SER A 190 2.58 11.86 -21.55
CA SER A 190 3.01 10.48 -21.67
C SER A 190 2.00 9.65 -22.48
N GLY A 191 2.44 9.11 -23.61
CA GLY A 191 1.69 8.11 -24.36
C GLY A 191 1.36 6.90 -23.49
N GLY A 192 0.07 6.57 -23.37
CA GLY A 192 -0.39 5.44 -22.56
C GLY A 192 -0.55 5.74 -21.06
N ALA A 193 -0.67 7.01 -20.65
CA ALA A 193 -0.84 7.40 -19.25
C ALA A 193 -2.01 6.71 -18.53
N PHE A 194 -3.08 6.37 -19.26
CA PHE A 194 -4.22 5.64 -18.69
C PHE A 194 -3.85 4.19 -18.36
N GLU A 195 -3.21 3.50 -19.30
CA GLU A 195 -2.74 2.13 -19.18
C GLU A 195 -1.72 2.00 -18.04
N ILE A 196 -0.76 2.94 -17.96
CA ILE A 196 0.22 2.99 -16.86
C ILE A 196 -0.52 3.14 -15.53
N GLY A 197 -1.48 4.06 -15.42
CA GLY A 197 -2.26 4.24 -14.19
C GLY A 197 -3.04 3.00 -13.78
N LEU A 198 -3.68 2.32 -14.74
CA LEU A 198 -4.41 1.08 -14.49
C LEU A 198 -3.50 -0.04 -14.00
N VAL A 199 -2.33 -0.21 -14.62
CA VAL A 199 -1.34 -1.22 -14.21
C VAL A 199 -0.78 -0.89 -12.82
N VAL A 200 -0.46 0.36 -12.52
CA VAL A 200 0.03 0.77 -11.18
C VAL A 200 -1.03 0.52 -10.11
N GLY A 201 -2.29 0.86 -10.37
CA GLY A 201 -3.41 0.53 -9.49
C GLY A 201 -3.51 -0.98 -9.25
N THR A 202 -3.42 -1.78 -10.32
CA THR A 202 -3.46 -3.25 -10.24
C THR A 202 -2.29 -3.81 -9.41
N CYS A 203 -1.08 -3.29 -9.60
CA CYS A 203 0.10 -3.65 -8.81
C CYS A 203 -0.12 -3.39 -7.31
N PHE A 204 -0.73 -2.25 -6.95
CA PHE A 204 -1.09 -1.95 -5.56
C PHE A 204 -2.08 -2.99 -4.99
N VAL A 205 -3.13 -3.34 -5.75
CA VAL A 205 -4.11 -4.37 -5.33
C VAL A 205 -3.43 -5.72 -5.14
N VAL A 206 -2.51 -6.11 -6.02
CA VAL A 206 -1.72 -7.34 -5.87
C VAL A 206 -0.91 -7.31 -4.57
N GLY A 207 -0.31 -6.17 -4.24
CA GLY A 207 0.35 -5.95 -2.95
C GLY A 207 -0.58 -6.18 -1.76
N VAL A 208 -1.72 -5.49 -1.73
CA VAL A 208 -2.72 -5.62 -0.65
C VAL A 208 -3.21 -7.06 -0.54
N ALA A 209 -3.60 -7.68 -1.66
CA ALA A 209 -4.09 -9.05 -1.68
C ALA A 209 -3.04 -10.04 -1.17
N SER A 210 -1.77 -9.88 -1.57
CA SER A 210 -0.69 -10.75 -1.08
C SER A 210 -0.48 -10.61 0.44
N HIS A 211 -0.66 -9.42 1.02
CA HIS A 211 -0.61 -9.22 2.46
C HIS A 211 -1.77 -9.95 3.15
N LEU A 212 -3.00 -9.75 2.68
CA LEU A 212 -4.18 -10.39 3.26
C LEU A 212 -4.16 -11.92 3.11
N LEU A 213 -3.56 -12.45 2.04
CA LEU A 213 -3.38 -13.90 1.88
C LEU A 213 -2.44 -14.47 2.95
N VAL A 214 -1.35 -13.74 3.24
CA VAL A 214 -0.35 -14.17 4.23
C VAL A 214 -0.89 -14.11 5.65
N ASP A 215 -1.87 -13.24 5.91
CA ASP A 215 -2.55 -13.10 7.20
C ASP A 215 -3.82 -13.98 7.31
N ASP A 216 -4.17 -14.77 6.29
CA ASP A 216 -5.41 -15.56 6.21
C ASP A 216 -6.70 -14.71 6.32
N GLU A 217 -6.65 -13.44 5.88
CA GLU A 217 -7.75 -12.47 6.01
C GLU A 217 -8.49 -12.19 4.70
N LEU A 218 -8.10 -12.81 3.59
CA LEU A 218 -8.86 -12.71 2.34
C LEU A 218 -10.13 -13.57 2.45
N PRO A 219 -11.33 -12.99 2.24
CA PRO A 219 -12.60 -13.72 2.34
C PRO A 219 -12.84 -14.77 1.24
N LEU A 220 -11.82 -15.14 0.45
CA LEU A 220 -11.99 -15.99 -0.71
C LEU A 220 -11.77 -17.47 -0.39
N ILE A 221 -12.94 -18.14 -0.41
CA ILE A 221 -13.18 -19.58 -0.43
C ILE A 221 -12.78 -20.26 0.89
N GLN A 222 -13.67 -20.18 1.88
CA GLN A 222 -13.88 -21.35 2.73
C GLN A 222 -14.21 -22.50 1.77
N VAL A 223 -13.20 -23.27 1.39
CA VAL A 223 -13.42 -24.59 0.83
C VAL A 223 -14.01 -25.33 2.01
N ASP A 224 -15.33 -25.29 2.14
CA ASP A 224 -16.04 -26.19 3.03
C ASP A 224 -15.44 -27.55 2.76
N ASN A 225 -14.76 -28.11 3.76
CA ASN A 225 -14.05 -29.36 3.65
C ASN A 225 -15.04 -30.42 3.17
N LEU A 226 -15.08 -30.68 1.87
CA LEU A 226 -15.82 -31.76 1.24
C LEU A 226 -15.16 -33.13 1.52
N THR A 227 -14.47 -33.29 2.66
CA THR A 227 -13.66 -34.48 2.97
C THR A 227 -14.10 -35.24 4.22
N ASP A 228 -15.27 -34.95 4.79
CA ASP A 228 -15.77 -35.66 5.98
C ASP A 228 -16.98 -36.60 5.70
N GLU A 229 -17.18 -37.04 4.46
CA GLU A 229 -18.08 -38.17 4.15
C GLU A 229 -17.45 -39.13 3.13
N GLU A 230 -16.58 -40.05 3.60
CA GLU A 230 -16.45 -41.42 3.08
C GLU A 230 -15.75 -42.35 4.09
#